data_AF-A0A6S7H268-F1
#
_entry.id   AF-A0A6S7H268-F1
#
_cell.length_a   1.000
_cell.length_b   1.000
_cell.length_c   1.000
_cell.angle_alpha   90.00
_cell.angle_beta   90.00
_cell.angle_gamma   90.00
#
_symmetry.space_group_name_H-M   'P 1'
#
loop_
_entity.id
_entity.type
_entity.pdbx_description
1 polymer ?
#
loop_
_entity_poly.entity_id
_entity_poly.type
_entity_poly.pdbx_seq_one_letter_code
_entity_poly.pdbx_strand_id
1 'polypeptide(L)'
;LFSRAEIANDDDFALPYWDWTENPTQCNSIICSEDLLGVTDQSSGIVKGKYLDKWWVICTRELTNHLTMLCNPNDQMSGLTRNTLNDKQDAVKERGFIMTFPTNDDVNFALRFGFYDVPPYSTESSCNFRNILEGYSSSKTGYRLPNVHTLHNRVHIVIGRIMGDVPSASNDPIFHLHHSFVDRIYEKWLRKFEKDSSVLSKFNAPLGHSKNDVIVPMFPVYTHKEMFRKSLDFGYEYEDVDEKGNSPEDENGDDSSLGDCPVPSTMPSGVSGMRLSWLLVLIIPLWQLLSGD
;
A
#
# COMPACT_ATOMS: atom_id res chain seq x y z
N LEU A 1 -10.18 3.67 12.72
CA LEU A 1 -10.50 5.07 13.10
C LEU A 1 -11.91 5.54 12.73
N PHE A 2 -12.63 4.86 11.86
CA PHE A 2 -14.05 4.62 12.11
C PHE A 2 -14.16 3.13 12.41
N SER A 3 -14.40 2.76 13.67
CA SER A 3 -14.90 1.43 13.98
C SER A 3 -16.29 1.41 13.34
N ARG A 4 -16.37 0.86 12.13
CA ARG A 4 -17.65 0.65 11.45
C ARG A 4 -18.64 -0.13 12.33
N ALA A 5 -18.14 -0.82 13.36
CA ALA A 5 -18.88 -1.34 14.50
C ALA A 5 -19.82 -0.33 15.19
N GLU A 6 -19.38 0.92 15.44
CA GLU A 6 -20.25 1.94 16.03
C GLU A 6 -21.38 2.35 15.07
N ILE A 7 -21.08 2.42 13.77
CA ILE A 7 -22.08 2.74 12.74
C ILE A 7 -23.04 1.55 12.52
N ALA A 8 -22.52 0.33 12.61
CA ALA A 8 -23.28 -0.90 12.48
C ALA A 8 -24.07 -1.24 13.76
N ASN A 9 -23.77 -0.57 14.88
CA ASN A 9 -24.24 -0.92 16.22
C ASN A 9 -24.02 -2.43 16.50
N ASP A 10 -22.83 -2.89 16.14
CA ASP A 10 -22.40 -4.28 16.22
C ASP A 10 -20.92 -4.29 16.61
N ASP A 11 -20.66 -4.57 17.89
CA ASP A 11 -19.31 -4.59 18.46
C ASP A 11 -18.44 -5.71 17.86
N ASP A 12 -19.05 -6.71 17.23
CA ASP A 12 -18.36 -7.82 16.56
C ASP A 12 -18.14 -7.55 15.06
N PHE A 13 -18.59 -6.40 14.54
CA PHE A 13 -18.39 -6.06 13.14
C PHE A 13 -16.91 -5.87 12.82
N ALA A 14 -16.39 -6.71 11.93
CA ALA A 14 -15.06 -6.59 11.35
C ALA A 14 -15.13 -6.37 9.84
N LEU A 15 -14.15 -5.65 9.30
CA LEU A 15 -13.98 -5.51 7.87
C LEU A 15 -13.33 -6.77 7.28
N PRO A 16 -13.95 -7.43 6.29
CA PRO A 16 -13.26 -8.48 5.56
C PRO A 16 -12.15 -7.88 4.68
N TYR A 17 -11.19 -8.71 4.31
CA TYR A 17 -10.22 -8.40 3.27
C TYR A 17 -10.58 -9.07 1.96
N TRP A 18 -9.99 -8.60 0.86
CA TRP A 18 -10.05 -9.26 -0.43
C TRP A 18 -8.66 -9.73 -0.82
N ASP A 19 -8.46 -11.05 -0.81
CA ASP A 19 -7.27 -11.65 -1.39
C ASP A 19 -7.34 -11.59 -2.91
N TRP A 20 -6.62 -10.62 -3.48
CA TRP A 20 -6.54 -10.45 -4.92
C TRP A 20 -5.47 -11.35 -5.57
N THR A 21 -4.74 -12.16 -4.80
CA THR A 21 -3.72 -13.09 -5.31
C THR A 21 -4.31 -14.37 -5.90
N GLU A 22 -5.54 -14.73 -5.51
CA GLU A 22 -6.23 -15.96 -5.93
C GLU A 22 -6.43 -16.03 -7.45
N ASN A 23 -6.69 -14.89 -8.10
CA ASN A 23 -6.97 -14.84 -9.52
C ASN A 23 -6.33 -13.60 -10.19
N PRO A 24 -5.26 -13.77 -10.98
CA PRO A 24 -4.55 -12.65 -11.58
C PRO A 24 -5.36 -11.94 -12.68
N THR A 25 -6.43 -12.53 -13.21
CA THR A 25 -7.12 -11.99 -14.40
C THR A 25 -8.43 -11.28 -14.08
N GLN A 26 -9.11 -11.70 -13.02
CA GLN A 26 -10.47 -11.28 -12.72
C GLN A 26 -10.66 -11.11 -11.21
N CYS A 27 -11.55 -10.18 -10.85
CA CYS A 27 -12.01 -10.07 -9.47
C CYS A 27 -12.72 -11.36 -9.06
N ASN A 28 -12.60 -11.75 -7.79
CA ASN A 28 -13.32 -12.89 -7.24
C ASN A 28 -14.83 -12.73 -7.51
N SER A 29 -15.46 -13.75 -8.09
CA SER A 29 -16.85 -13.70 -8.55
C SER A 29 -17.87 -13.60 -7.40
N ILE A 30 -17.49 -13.97 -6.19
CA ILE A 30 -18.30 -13.77 -4.99
C ILE A 30 -18.30 -12.29 -4.62
N ILE A 31 -17.11 -11.68 -4.52
CA ILE A 31 -16.94 -10.28 -4.12
C ILE A 31 -17.52 -9.32 -5.16
N CYS A 32 -17.14 -9.50 -6.43
CA CYS A 32 -17.66 -8.73 -7.56
C CYS A 32 -18.94 -9.36 -8.14
N SER A 33 -19.94 -9.55 -7.28
CA SER A 33 -21.28 -10.03 -7.62
C SER A 33 -22.32 -8.93 -7.43
N GLU A 34 -23.50 -9.08 -8.04
CA GLU A 34 -24.60 -8.11 -7.87
C GLU A 34 -25.06 -7.98 -6.41
N ASP A 35 -24.91 -9.04 -5.61
CA ASP A 35 -25.32 -9.06 -4.19
C ASP A 35 -24.33 -8.33 -3.27
N LEU A 36 -23.06 -8.23 -3.67
CA LEU A 36 -21.99 -7.59 -2.90
C LEU A 36 -21.48 -6.32 -3.59
N LEU A 37 -20.28 -6.33 -4.17
CA LEU A 37 -19.59 -5.14 -4.67
C LEU A 37 -19.83 -4.86 -6.16
N GLY A 38 -20.87 -5.46 -6.72
CA GLY A 38 -21.37 -5.22 -8.06
C GLY A 38 -20.54 -5.83 -9.19
N VAL A 39 -21.18 -5.92 -10.35
CA VAL A 39 -20.62 -6.41 -11.61
C VAL A 39 -20.40 -5.23 -12.54
N THR A 40 -19.24 -5.17 -13.18
CA THR A 40 -18.92 -4.13 -14.16
C THR A 40 -19.59 -4.43 -15.50
N ASP A 41 -20.46 -3.52 -15.96
CA ASP A 41 -20.98 -3.53 -17.32
C ASP A 41 -19.83 -3.28 -18.31
N GLN A 42 -19.51 -4.28 -19.13
CA GLN A 42 -18.33 -4.24 -20.01
C GLN A 42 -18.46 -3.24 -21.18
N SER A 43 -19.65 -2.69 -21.43
CA SER A 43 -19.86 -1.69 -22.47
C SER A 43 -19.61 -0.26 -21.98
N SER A 44 -20.00 0.04 -20.73
CA SER A 44 -19.96 1.39 -20.16
C SER A 44 -18.92 1.56 -19.06
N GLY A 45 -18.52 0.46 -18.42
CA GLY A 45 -17.73 0.44 -17.19
C GLY A 45 -18.54 0.74 -15.92
N ILE A 46 -19.85 0.97 -16.03
CA ILE A 46 -20.71 1.23 -14.88
C ILE A 46 -20.85 -0.04 -14.04
N VAL A 47 -20.67 0.10 -12.73
CA VAL A 47 -20.86 -1.00 -11.79
C VAL A 47 -22.35 -1.10 -11.43
N LYS A 48 -22.92 -2.29 -11.64
CA LYS A 48 -24.31 -2.62 -11.33
C LYS A 48 -24.36 -3.55 -10.13
N GLY A 49 -25.33 -3.38 -9.25
CA GLY A 49 -25.52 -4.24 -8.10
C GLY A 49 -26.53 -3.67 -7.11
N LYS A 50 -26.99 -4.54 -6.22
CA LYS A 50 -28.06 -4.30 -5.25
C LYS A 50 -27.92 -2.97 -4.50
N TYR A 51 -26.70 -2.62 -4.10
CA TYR A 51 -26.39 -1.39 -3.38
C TYR A 51 -25.72 -0.30 -4.24
N LEU A 52 -25.26 -0.66 -5.44
CA LEU A 52 -24.39 0.20 -6.26
C LEU A 52 -25.10 0.88 -7.43
N ASP A 53 -26.31 0.44 -7.80
CA ASP A 53 -27.08 1.04 -8.91
C ASP A 53 -27.39 2.53 -8.71
N LYS A 54 -27.49 2.98 -7.45
CA LYS A 54 -27.73 4.37 -7.07
C LYS A 54 -26.53 5.00 -6.39
N TRP A 55 -25.35 4.39 -6.52
CA TRP A 55 -24.14 4.92 -5.95
C TRP A 55 -23.77 6.23 -6.62
N TRP A 56 -23.28 7.14 -5.81
CA TRP A 56 -22.73 8.43 -6.22
C TRP A 56 -21.28 8.50 -5.78
N VAL A 57 -20.49 9.27 -6.51
CA VAL A 57 -19.09 9.51 -6.20
C VAL A 57 -18.86 11.00 -5.99
N ILE A 58 -17.96 11.33 -5.07
CA ILE A 58 -17.57 12.68 -4.70
C ILE A 58 -16.06 12.86 -4.89
N CYS A 59 -15.60 14.11 -4.89
CA CYS A 59 -14.17 14.45 -4.90
C CYS A 59 -13.37 13.89 -6.09
N THR A 60 -14.02 13.60 -7.22
CA THR A 60 -13.32 13.19 -8.43
C THR A 60 -12.48 14.34 -8.99
N ARG A 61 -11.52 14.04 -9.87
CA ARG A 61 -10.74 15.08 -10.55
C ARG A 61 -11.62 16.07 -11.31
N GLU A 62 -12.70 15.62 -11.93
CA GLU A 62 -13.66 16.48 -12.63
C GLU A 62 -14.36 17.43 -11.65
N LEU A 63 -14.84 16.90 -10.52
CA LEU A 63 -15.53 17.69 -9.49
C LEU A 63 -14.61 18.69 -8.77
N THR A 64 -13.32 18.38 -8.68
CA THR A 64 -12.31 19.21 -7.98
C THR A 64 -11.49 20.09 -8.93
N ASN A 65 -11.88 20.19 -10.20
CA ASN A 65 -11.11 20.86 -11.25
C ASN A 65 -9.61 20.50 -11.19
N HIS A 66 -9.31 19.20 -11.31
CA HIS A 66 -7.96 18.65 -11.22
C HIS A 66 -7.21 19.06 -9.94
N LEU A 67 -7.88 18.98 -8.78
CA LEU A 67 -7.34 19.32 -7.46
C LEU A 67 -6.99 20.80 -7.25
N THR A 68 -7.46 21.68 -8.13
CA THR A 68 -7.30 23.14 -7.93
C THR A 68 -8.28 23.72 -6.92
N MET A 69 -9.34 22.98 -6.57
CA MET A 69 -10.29 23.31 -5.51
C MET A 69 -10.44 22.16 -4.52
N LEU A 70 -10.79 22.50 -3.28
CA LEU A 70 -11.12 21.52 -2.24
C LEU A 70 -12.39 20.77 -2.63
N CYS A 71 -12.47 19.50 -2.22
CA CYS A 71 -13.69 18.73 -2.41
C CYS A 71 -14.86 19.33 -1.63
N ASN A 72 -15.98 19.54 -2.32
CA ASN A 72 -17.27 19.84 -1.73
C ASN A 72 -18.12 18.56 -1.75
N PRO A 73 -18.53 18.00 -0.59
CA PRO A 73 -19.27 16.74 -0.52
C PRO A 73 -20.69 16.82 -1.10
N ASN A 74 -21.19 18.03 -1.37
CA ASN A 74 -22.49 18.24 -2.03
C ASN A 74 -22.41 18.12 -3.55
N ASP A 75 -21.21 18.20 -4.12
CA ASP A 75 -21.00 18.06 -5.56
C ASP A 75 -20.72 16.58 -5.86
N GLN A 76 -21.61 15.95 -6.63
CA GLN A 76 -21.65 14.50 -6.80
C GLN A 76 -21.82 14.12 -8.27
N MET A 77 -21.24 12.98 -8.64
CA MET A 77 -21.48 12.33 -9.92
C MET A 77 -22.20 10.99 -9.68
N SER A 78 -23.18 10.69 -10.51
CA SER A 78 -23.91 9.43 -10.43
C SER A 78 -23.13 8.29 -11.08
N GLY A 79 -23.16 7.12 -10.44
CA GLY A 79 -22.59 5.89 -10.93
C GLY A 79 -21.14 5.67 -10.50
N LEU A 80 -20.88 4.50 -9.94
CA LEU A 80 -19.53 3.98 -9.78
C LEU A 80 -19.08 3.36 -11.11
N THR A 81 -17.80 3.56 -11.48
CA THR A 81 -17.24 2.94 -12.68
C THR A 81 -15.93 2.22 -12.41
N ARG A 82 -15.69 1.13 -13.15
CA ARG A 82 -14.48 0.30 -13.15
C ARG A 82 -14.05 -0.02 -14.60
N ASN A 83 -12.80 -0.41 -14.78
CA ASN A 83 -12.25 -0.77 -16.09
C ASN A 83 -13.02 -1.93 -16.72
N THR A 84 -13.31 -1.79 -18.01
CA THR A 84 -13.82 -2.83 -18.89
C THR A 84 -12.69 -3.69 -19.44
N LEU A 85 -13.02 -4.81 -20.08
CA LEU A 85 -12.05 -5.62 -20.83
C LEU A 85 -11.39 -4.83 -21.96
N ASN A 86 -12.12 -3.92 -22.61
CA ASN A 86 -11.56 -3.05 -23.65
C ASN A 86 -10.53 -2.08 -23.06
N ASP A 87 -10.84 -1.44 -21.92
CA ASP A 87 -9.89 -0.57 -21.21
C ASP A 87 -8.56 -1.30 -20.91
N LYS A 88 -8.66 -2.57 -20.47
CA LYS A 88 -7.50 -3.42 -20.21
C LYS A 88 -6.73 -3.79 -21.49
N GLN A 89 -7.43 -4.07 -22.59
CA GLN A 89 -6.79 -4.37 -23.89
C GLN A 89 -6.10 -3.15 -24.48
N ASP A 90 -6.69 -1.97 -24.35
CA ASP A 90 -6.14 -0.74 -24.90
C ASP A 90 -4.90 -0.31 -24.10
N ALA A 91 -4.89 -0.51 -22.77
CA ALA A 91 -3.67 -0.35 -21.97
C ALA A 91 -2.50 -1.23 -22.47
N VAL A 92 -2.78 -2.46 -22.92
CA VAL A 92 -1.75 -3.32 -23.53
C VAL A 92 -1.26 -2.74 -24.86
N LYS A 93 -2.17 -2.33 -25.74
CA LYS A 93 -1.82 -1.80 -27.07
C LYS A 93 -1.05 -0.48 -27.00
N GLU A 94 -1.48 0.43 -26.12
CA GLU A 94 -0.96 1.80 -26.05
C GLU A 94 0.27 1.91 -25.16
N ARG A 95 0.33 1.13 -24.08
CA ARG A 95 1.36 1.29 -23.03
C ARG A 95 2.21 0.05 -22.83
N GLY A 96 1.92 -1.05 -23.53
CA GLY A 96 2.58 -2.34 -23.32
C GLY A 96 2.31 -2.94 -21.92
N PHE A 97 1.29 -2.43 -21.23
CA PHE A 97 1.03 -2.74 -19.83
C PHE A 97 -0.15 -3.71 -19.71
N ILE A 98 0.15 -4.96 -19.42
CA ILE A 98 -0.86 -5.97 -19.09
C ILE A 98 -1.45 -5.61 -17.73
N MET A 99 -2.78 -5.57 -17.58
CA MET A 99 -3.47 -5.29 -16.31
C MET A 99 -3.94 -6.59 -15.64
N THR A 100 -3.08 -7.18 -14.82
CA THR A 100 -3.38 -8.37 -14.00
C THR A 100 -3.20 -8.07 -12.52
N PHE A 101 -3.99 -8.71 -11.65
CA PHE A 101 -3.75 -8.66 -10.21
C PHE A 101 -2.41 -9.32 -9.85
N PRO A 102 -1.74 -8.85 -8.79
CA PRO A 102 -0.51 -9.47 -8.31
C PRO A 102 -0.77 -10.86 -7.71
N THR A 103 0.30 -11.61 -7.49
CA THR A 103 0.28 -13.03 -7.09
C THR A 103 0.82 -13.24 -5.68
N ASN A 104 0.65 -14.44 -5.13
CA ASN A 104 1.24 -14.81 -3.85
C ASN A 104 2.78 -14.73 -3.87
N ASP A 105 3.42 -15.01 -5.02
CA ASP A 105 4.87 -14.82 -5.18
C ASP A 105 5.29 -13.34 -5.01
N ASP A 106 4.48 -12.40 -5.52
CA ASP A 106 4.75 -10.97 -5.35
C ASP A 106 4.67 -10.56 -3.87
N VAL A 107 3.70 -11.11 -3.13
CA VAL A 107 3.52 -10.86 -1.68
C VAL A 107 4.68 -11.46 -0.90
N ASN A 108 5.02 -12.72 -1.17
CA ASN A 108 6.14 -13.43 -0.55
C ASN A 108 7.44 -12.70 -0.79
N PHE A 109 7.67 -12.18 -2.00
CA PHE A 109 8.84 -11.36 -2.30
C PHE A 109 8.94 -10.13 -1.38
N ALA A 110 7.85 -9.39 -1.19
CA ALA A 110 7.84 -8.23 -0.29
C ALA A 110 8.16 -8.61 1.17
N LEU A 111 7.61 -9.72 1.65
CA LEU A 111 7.79 -10.22 3.02
C LEU A 111 9.21 -10.75 3.33
N ARG A 112 10.14 -10.74 2.36
CA ARG A 112 11.57 -11.04 2.56
C ARG A 112 12.34 -9.87 3.15
N PHE A 113 11.86 -8.64 2.99
CA PHE A 113 12.60 -7.44 3.32
C PHE A 113 12.38 -7.00 4.76
N GLY A 114 13.38 -7.19 5.64
CA GLY A 114 13.30 -6.79 7.05
C GLY A 114 13.45 -5.29 7.33
N PHE A 115 13.86 -4.49 6.34
CA PHE A 115 13.83 -3.04 6.44
C PHE A 115 12.46 -2.50 6.02
N TYR A 116 11.81 -1.75 6.91
CA TYR A 116 10.53 -1.11 6.64
C TYR A 116 10.65 -0.13 5.47
N ASP A 117 11.58 0.82 5.58
CA ASP A 117 11.87 1.83 4.57
C ASP A 117 13.36 2.20 4.63
N VAL A 118 13.86 2.84 3.58
CA VAL A 118 15.25 3.30 3.49
C VAL A 118 15.31 4.69 2.84
N PRO A 119 16.36 5.50 3.08
CA PRO A 119 16.53 6.75 2.36
C PRO A 119 16.41 6.56 0.83
N PRO A 120 15.75 7.48 0.11
CA PRO A 120 15.25 8.78 0.57
C PRO A 120 13.84 8.77 1.20
N TYR A 121 13.31 7.62 1.63
CA TYR A 121 11.98 7.47 2.25
C TYR A 121 10.83 7.95 1.37
N SER A 122 11.02 7.84 0.05
CA SER A 122 10.05 8.23 -0.97
C SER A 122 9.75 7.06 -1.91
N THR A 123 8.97 7.34 -2.95
CA THR A 123 8.71 6.42 -4.08
C THR A 123 9.98 5.97 -4.79
N GLU A 124 11.12 6.64 -4.58
CA GLU A 124 12.39 6.31 -5.21
C GLU A 124 13.21 5.25 -4.45
N SER A 125 12.73 4.82 -3.27
CA SER A 125 13.48 3.95 -2.37
C SER A 125 13.43 2.49 -2.84
N SER A 126 14.61 1.89 -3.05
CA SER A 126 14.73 0.47 -3.44
C SER A 126 14.90 -0.44 -2.22
N CYS A 127 14.72 -1.75 -2.42
CA CYS A 127 15.08 -2.80 -1.47
C CYS A 127 14.50 -2.62 -0.04
N ASN A 128 13.25 -2.18 0.07
CA ASN A 128 12.56 -2.02 1.35
C ASN A 128 11.10 -2.46 1.24
N PHE A 129 10.54 -2.91 2.36
CA PHE A 129 9.20 -3.47 2.42
C PHE A 129 8.12 -2.48 1.98
N ARG A 130 8.12 -1.26 2.54
CA ARG A 130 7.08 -0.24 2.33
C ARG A 130 6.92 0.08 0.85
N ASN A 131 8.01 0.39 0.14
CA ASN A 131 7.92 0.81 -1.27
C ASN A 131 7.66 -0.37 -2.24
N ILE A 132 8.05 -1.59 -1.87
CA ILE A 132 7.68 -2.80 -2.63
C ILE A 132 6.19 -3.06 -2.46
N LEU A 133 5.67 -3.10 -1.23
CA LEU A 133 4.25 -3.34 -0.94
C LEU A 133 3.34 -2.26 -1.52
N GLU A 134 3.70 -0.98 -1.35
CA GLU A 134 2.99 0.16 -1.94
C GLU A 134 2.95 0.06 -3.47
N GLY A 135 4.00 -0.51 -4.06
CA GLY A 135 4.03 -0.89 -5.46
C GLY A 135 4.74 0.10 -6.37
N TYR A 136 5.73 0.84 -5.86
CA TYR A 136 6.64 1.67 -6.67
C TYR A 136 7.97 0.97 -7.00
N SER A 137 8.32 -0.06 -6.21
CA SER A 137 9.45 -0.95 -6.47
C SER A 137 9.00 -2.28 -7.07
N SER A 138 9.86 -2.87 -7.88
CA SER A 138 9.61 -4.19 -8.47
C SER A 138 9.44 -5.27 -7.39
N SER A 139 8.34 -6.03 -7.45
CA SER A 139 8.12 -7.25 -6.64
C SER A 139 8.92 -8.46 -7.14
N LYS A 140 9.84 -8.24 -8.09
CA LYS A 140 10.74 -9.29 -8.62
C LYS A 140 12.21 -8.99 -8.35
N THR A 141 12.58 -7.71 -8.36
CA THR A 141 13.98 -7.28 -8.21
C THR A 141 14.20 -6.40 -6.99
N GLY A 142 13.15 -5.87 -6.37
CA GLY A 142 13.22 -4.94 -5.24
C GLY A 142 13.69 -3.53 -5.60
N TYR A 143 14.24 -3.32 -6.81
CA TYR A 143 14.65 -2.01 -7.29
C TYR A 143 13.45 -1.14 -7.72
N ARG A 144 13.59 0.16 -7.49
CA ARG A 144 12.75 1.17 -8.11
C ARG A 144 13.05 1.22 -9.62
N LEU A 145 12.04 0.92 -10.43
CA LEU A 145 12.11 0.96 -11.89
C LEU A 145 11.07 1.93 -12.46
N PRO A 146 11.38 2.74 -13.48
CA PRO A 146 10.41 3.62 -14.13
C PRO A 146 9.18 2.86 -14.62
N ASN A 147 7.99 3.44 -14.46
CA ASN A 147 6.71 2.90 -14.94
C ASN A 147 6.37 1.48 -14.44
N VAL A 148 6.94 1.08 -13.30
CA VAL A 148 6.59 -0.18 -12.63
C VAL A 148 5.56 0.11 -11.55
N HIS A 149 4.46 -0.66 -11.61
CA HIS A 149 3.42 -0.67 -10.60
C HIS A 149 3.13 -2.12 -10.23
N THR A 150 3.35 -2.45 -8.97
CA THR A 150 3.19 -3.81 -8.40
C THR A 150 2.21 -3.75 -7.22
N LEU A 151 1.90 -4.90 -6.63
CA LEU A 151 1.15 -5.03 -5.36
C LEU A 151 -0.01 -4.03 -5.22
N HIS A 152 0.01 -3.14 -4.22
CA HIS A 152 -1.05 -2.16 -3.96
C HIS A 152 -1.40 -1.30 -5.18
N ASN A 153 -0.42 -0.60 -5.76
CA ASN A 153 -0.64 0.27 -6.92
C ASN A 153 -1.23 -0.49 -8.11
N ARG A 154 -0.81 -1.74 -8.30
CA ARG A 154 -1.30 -2.58 -9.39
C ARG A 154 -2.79 -2.90 -9.26
N VAL A 155 -3.28 -3.18 -8.06
CA VAL A 155 -4.71 -3.46 -7.82
C VAL A 155 -5.56 -2.24 -8.15
N HIS A 156 -5.14 -1.05 -7.69
CA HIS A 156 -5.78 0.23 -8.03
C HIS A 156 -5.90 0.42 -9.55
N ILE A 157 -4.82 0.14 -10.30
CA ILE A 157 -4.81 0.28 -11.77
C ILE A 157 -5.70 -0.76 -12.46
N VAL A 158 -5.73 -2.01 -11.99
CA VAL A 158 -6.51 -3.09 -12.61
C VAL A 158 -8.00 -2.87 -12.44
N ILE A 159 -8.45 -2.43 -11.26
CA ILE A 159 -9.85 -2.02 -11.05
C ILE A 159 -10.13 -0.73 -11.82
N GLY A 160 -9.22 0.25 -11.74
CA GLY A 160 -9.20 1.45 -12.56
C GLY A 160 -10.41 2.38 -12.38
N ARG A 161 -10.53 3.34 -13.31
CA ARG A 161 -11.50 4.45 -13.26
C ARG A 161 -11.52 5.12 -11.88
N ILE A 162 -12.63 5.05 -11.14
CA ILE A 162 -12.74 5.65 -9.80
C ILE A 162 -11.67 5.07 -8.87
N MET A 163 -11.51 3.75 -8.81
CA MET A 163 -10.50 3.09 -7.97
C MET A 163 -9.06 3.37 -8.43
N GLY A 164 -8.86 3.71 -9.70
CA GLY A 164 -7.54 4.06 -10.25
C GLY A 164 -7.14 5.52 -10.02
N ASP A 165 -8.07 6.35 -9.55
CA ASP A 165 -7.84 7.78 -9.31
C ASP A 165 -7.63 8.06 -7.82
N VAL A 166 -6.38 8.32 -7.41
CA VAL A 166 -5.98 8.47 -5.99
C VAL A 166 -6.94 9.34 -5.16
N PRO A 167 -7.36 10.55 -5.60
CA PRO A 167 -8.24 11.41 -4.80
C PRO A 167 -9.65 10.84 -4.58
N SER A 168 -10.12 9.96 -5.46
CA SER A 168 -11.50 9.45 -5.45
C SER A 168 -11.61 7.94 -5.26
N ALA A 169 -10.48 7.21 -5.15
CA ALA A 169 -10.45 5.75 -5.07
C ALA A 169 -11.33 5.16 -3.96
N SER A 170 -11.39 5.83 -2.81
CA SER A 170 -12.19 5.40 -1.66
C SER A 170 -13.71 5.48 -1.87
N ASN A 171 -14.18 6.10 -2.96
CA ASN A 171 -15.59 6.05 -3.35
C ASN A 171 -16.01 4.65 -3.82
N ASP A 172 -15.08 3.82 -4.32
CA ASP A 172 -15.35 2.41 -4.60
C ASP A 172 -15.24 1.60 -3.30
N PRO A 173 -16.30 0.93 -2.82
CA PRO A 173 -16.24 0.19 -1.55
C PRO A 173 -15.18 -0.94 -1.56
N ILE A 174 -14.78 -1.45 -2.73
CA ILE A 174 -13.70 -2.44 -2.83
C ILE A 174 -12.35 -1.91 -2.30
N PHE A 175 -12.18 -0.59 -2.25
CA PHE A 175 -11.04 0.08 -1.65
C PHE A 175 -10.73 -0.42 -0.24
N HIS A 176 -11.77 -0.60 0.57
CA HIS A 176 -11.60 -0.97 1.97
C HIS A 176 -11.16 -2.42 2.13
N LEU A 177 -11.69 -3.33 1.30
CA LEU A 177 -11.27 -4.73 1.29
C LEU A 177 -9.84 -4.88 0.75
N HIS A 178 -9.49 -4.10 -0.27
CA HIS A 178 -8.14 -4.03 -0.80
C HIS A 178 -7.14 -3.56 0.26
N HIS A 179 -7.41 -2.44 0.93
CA HIS A 179 -6.53 -1.89 1.97
C HIS A 179 -6.51 -2.75 3.25
N SER A 180 -7.57 -3.49 3.55
CA SER A 180 -7.54 -4.50 4.63
C SER A 180 -6.60 -5.66 4.28
N PHE A 181 -6.50 -6.06 3.00
CA PHE A 181 -5.50 -7.06 2.60
C PHE A 181 -4.07 -6.51 2.61
N VAL A 182 -3.87 -5.24 2.26
CA VAL A 182 -2.57 -4.57 2.40
C VAL A 182 -2.16 -4.49 3.87
N ASP A 183 -3.09 -4.15 4.77
CA ASP A 183 -2.87 -4.14 6.21
C ASP A 183 -2.59 -5.55 6.76
N ARG A 184 -3.27 -6.59 6.26
CA ARG A 184 -2.94 -8.00 6.57
C ARG A 184 -1.48 -8.32 6.23
N ILE A 185 -0.99 -7.93 5.05
CA ILE A 185 0.42 -8.15 4.67
C ILE A 185 1.36 -7.35 5.58
N TYR A 186 0.98 -6.12 5.97
CA TYR A 186 1.74 -5.32 6.92
C TYR A 186 1.78 -5.95 8.32
N GLU A 187 0.69 -6.52 8.81
CA GLU A 187 0.64 -7.24 10.09
C GLU A 187 1.55 -8.47 10.06
N LYS A 188 1.55 -9.25 8.96
CA LYS A 188 2.50 -10.36 8.76
C LYS A 188 3.95 -9.87 8.90
N TRP A 189 4.28 -8.74 8.28
CA TRP A 189 5.61 -8.14 8.37
C TRP A 189 5.96 -7.70 9.80
N LEU A 190 5.04 -7.04 10.51
CA LEU A 190 5.23 -6.58 11.90
C LEU A 190 5.50 -7.76 12.84
N ARG A 191 4.73 -8.84 12.73
CA ARG A 191 4.89 -10.06 13.53
C ARG A 191 6.20 -10.78 13.19
N LYS A 192 6.51 -10.94 11.91
CA LYS A 192 7.71 -11.65 11.43
C LYS A 192 9.02 -11.01 11.87
N PHE A 193 9.10 -9.67 11.81
CA PHE A 193 10.36 -8.96 12.07
C PHE A 193 10.44 -8.30 13.45
N GLU A 194 9.35 -8.35 14.23
CA GLU A 194 9.25 -7.82 15.60
C GLU A 194 9.82 -6.40 15.74
N LYS A 195 9.52 -5.55 14.76
CA LYS A 195 10.00 -4.16 14.74
C LYS A 195 9.06 -3.23 15.47
N ASP A 196 9.64 -2.25 16.16
CA ASP A 196 8.89 -1.11 16.69
C ASP A 196 9.04 0.12 15.80
N SER A 197 8.33 1.20 16.13
CA SER A 197 8.38 2.50 15.46
C SER A 197 9.79 3.09 15.23
N SER A 198 10.85 2.54 15.82
CA SER A 198 12.26 2.92 15.64
C SER A 198 12.74 2.78 14.20
N VAL A 199 12.08 1.94 13.39
CA VAL A 199 12.37 1.80 11.95
C VAL A 199 11.82 2.94 11.10
N LEU A 200 10.90 3.75 11.64
CA LEU A 200 10.37 4.93 10.94
C LEU A 200 11.40 6.05 10.91
N SER A 201 11.52 6.71 9.76
CA SER A 201 12.42 7.84 9.60
C SER A 201 12.04 9.00 10.52
N LYS A 202 13.02 9.55 11.24
CA LYS A 202 12.81 10.73 12.10
C LYS A 202 12.88 12.05 11.34
N PHE A 203 13.67 12.08 10.26
CA PHE A 203 14.00 13.29 9.50
C PHE A 203 14.23 12.92 8.02
N ASN A 204 14.11 13.90 7.12
CA ASN A 204 14.33 13.74 5.68
C ASN A 204 13.35 12.79 4.97
N ALA A 205 12.27 12.37 5.64
CA ALA A 205 11.11 11.85 4.93
C ALA A 205 10.35 13.01 4.27
N PRO A 206 9.58 12.74 3.20
CA PRO A 206 8.63 13.71 2.66
C PRO A 206 7.72 14.29 3.75
N LEU A 207 7.22 15.51 3.53
CA LEU A 207 6.36 16.19 4.49
C LEU A 207 5.15 15.33 4.86
N GLY A 208 4.93 15.11 6.17
CA GLY A 208 3.82 14.30 6.66
C GLY A 208 4.14 12.81 6.78
N HIS A 209 5.35 12.37 6.44
CA HIS A 209 5.77 10.96 6.52
C HIS A 209 6.83 10.68 7.59
N SER A 210 7.29 11.70 8.32
CA SER A 210 8.25 11.47 9.41
C SER A 210 7.55 10.77 10.59
N LYS A 211 8.31 9.99 11.36
CA LYS A 211 7.86 9.22 12.52
C LYS A 211 6.92 9.98 13.47
N ASN A 212 7.23 11.25 13.73
CA ASN A 212 6.49 12.09 14.67
C ASN A 212 5.55 13.08 13.96
N ASP A 213 5.44 13.01 12.63
CA ASP A 213 4.45 13.79 11.91
C ASP A 213 3.05 13.24 12.21
N VAL A 214 2.08 14.14 12.19
CA VAL A 214 0.67 13.82 12.37
C VAL A 214 0.10 13.29 11.06
N ILE A 215 -0.75 12.25 11.15
CA ILE A 215 -1.43 11.69 9.98
C ILE A 215 -2.60 12.61 9.63
N VAL A 216 -2.43 13.40 8.58
CA VAL A 216 -3.44 14.36 8.14
C VAL A 216 -4.54 13.64 7.35
N PRO A 217 -5.84 13.96 7.55
CA PRO A 217 -6.43 14.92 8.49
C PRO A 217 -7.10 14.24 9.70
N MET A 218 -6.47 13.24 10.32
CA MET A 218 -7.12 12.46 11.39
C MET A 218 -7.47 13.30 12.62
N PHE A 219 -8.62 13.00 13.22
CA PHE A 219 -9.06 13.56 14.50
C PHE A 219 -9.72 12.46 15.39
N PRO A 220 -9.30 12.25 16.65
CA PRO A 220 -8.16 12.88 17.32
C PRO A 220 -6.85 12.70 16.56
N VAL A 221 -5.87 13.54 16.87
CA VAL A 221 -4.59 13.57 16.14
C VAL A 221 -3.75 12.37 16.54
N TYR A 222 -3.28 11.61 15.55
CA TYR A 222 -2.36 10.49 15.73
C TYR A 222 -1.10 10.68 14.89
N THR A 223 0.03 10.27 15.44
CA THR A 223 1.32 10.22 14.74
C THR A 223 1.57 8.85 14.11
N HIS A 224 2.45 8.78 13.11
CA HIS A 224 2.90 7.50 12.56
C HIS A 224 3.49 6.58 13.62
N LYS A 225 4.23 7.13 14.60
CA LYS A 225 4.76 6.39 15.75
C LYS A 225 3.67 5.70 16.56
N GLU A 226 2.53 6.36 16.78
CA GLU A 226 1.43 5.81 17.56
C GLU A 226 0.69 4.71 16.79
N MET A 227 0.58 4.86 15.47
CA MET A 227 -0.07 3.89 14.59
C MET A 227 0.81 2.69 14.21
N PHE A 228 2.13 2.76 14.43
CA PHE A 228 3.06 1.66 14.16
C PHE A 228 3.02 0.62 15.30
N ARG A 229 1.94 -0.18 15.32
CA ARG A 229 1.67 -1.24 16.30
C ARG A 229 0.99 -2.41 15.63
N LYS A 230 1.00 -3.56 16.32
CA LYS A 230 0.32 -4.77 15.86
C LYS A 230 -1.20 -4.58 15.88
N SER A 231 -1.90 -5.27 15.00
CA SER A 231 -3.37 -5.21 14.90
C SER A 231 -4.06 -5.49 16.25
N LEU A 232 -3.51 -6.42 17.05
CA LEU A 232 -4.04 -6.78 18.36
C LEU A 232 -4.06 -5.60 19.35
N ASP A 233 -3.09 -4.68 19.26
CA ASP A 233 -3.08 -3.46 20.10
C ASP A 233 -4.23 -2.50 19.75
N PHE A 234 -4.83 -2.66 18.58
CA PHE A 234 -6.04 -1.96 18.13
C PHE A 234 -7.32 -2.78 18.31
N GLY A 235 -7.22 -4.01 18.83
CA GLY A 235 -8.37 -4.87 19.13
C GLY A 235 -8.90 -5.68 17.95
N TYR A 236 -8.10 -5.92 16.90
CA TYR A 236 -8.48 -6.78 15.78
C TYR A 236 -7.33 -7.72 15.35
N GLU A 237 -7.69 -8.82 14.70
CA GLU A 237 -6.73 -9.78 14.14
C GLU A 237 -7.22 -10.31 12.79
N TYR A 238 -6.30 -10.89 12.02
CA TYR A 238 -6.59 -11.60 10.79
C TYR A 238 -6.63 -13.10 11.09
N GLU A 239 -7.71 -13.77 10.67
CA GLU A 239 -8.01 -15.16 11.03
C GLU A 239 -6.92 -16.18 10.63
N ASP A 240 -6.12 -15.84 9.62
CA ASP A 240 -5.15 -16.70 8.98
C ASP A 240 -3.69 -16.23 9.17
N VAL A 241 -3.45 -15.30 10.10
CA VAL A 241 -2.09 -14.83 10.44
C VAL A 241 -1.73 -15.30 11.85
N ASP A 242 -0.72 -16.16 11.96
CA ASP A 242 -0.23 -16.65 13.25
C ASP A 242 0.60 -15.58 14.01
N GLU A 243 1.03 -15.89 15.24
CA GLU A 243 1.85 -14.98 16.06
C GLU A 243 3.21 -14.61 15.43
N LYS A 244 3.71 -15.45 14.52
CA LYS A 244 4.98 -15.27 13.80
C LYS A 244 4.79 -14.58 12.44
N GLY A 245 3.55 -14.24 12.07
CA GLY A 245 3.24 -13.61 10.80
C GLY A 245 3.17 -14.57 9.61
N ASN A 246 3.02 -15.88 9.84
CA ASN A 246 2.81 -16.86 8.79
C ASN A 246 1.32 -17.11 8.55
N SER A 247 1.00 -17.53 7.33
CA SER A 247 -0.30 -18.02 6.90
C SER A 247 -0.15 -19.35 6.14
N PRO A 248 -1.21 -20.18 6.04
CA PRO A 248 -1.14 -21.49 5.36
C PRO A 248 -0.60 -21.42 3.92
N GLU A 249 -0.80 -20.30 3.24
CA GLU A 249 -0.39 -20.08 1.85
C GLU A 249 1.12 -19.81 1.68
N ASP A 250 1.83 -19.49 2.77
CA ASP A 250 3.26 -19.18 2.75
C ASP A 250 4.14 -20.43 2.56
N GLU A 251 3.61 -21.64 2.81
CA GLU A 251 4.37 -22.90 2.75
C GLU A 251 4.76 -23.33 1.32
N ASN A 252 4.20 -22.69 0.28
CA ASN A 252 4.41 -23.07 -1.13
C ASN A 252 5.43 -22.18 -1.86
N GLY A 253 6.06 -21.20 -1.19
CA GLY A 253 6.99 -20.27 -1.81
C GLY A 253 8.41 -20.84 -1.95
N ASP A 254 8.85 -21.11 -3.17
CA ASP A 254 10.26 -21.43 -3.47
C ASP A 254 11.11 -20.15 -3.46
N ASP A 255 11.78 -19.88 -2.34
CA ASP A 255 12.66 -18.72 -2.14
C ASP A 255 14.00 -18.82 -2.93
N SER A 256 14.24 -19.94 -3.63
CA SER A 256 15.53 -20.26 -4.25
C SER A 256 15.84 -19.52 -5.56
N SER A 257 14.86 -18.84 -6.17
CA SER A 257 15.02 -18.18 -7.49
C SER A 257 15.04 -16.64 -7.46
N LEU A 258 14.97 -16.01 -6.28
CA LEU A 258 14.67 -14.57 -6.17
C LEU A 258 15.90 -13.73 -5.76
N GLY A 259 16.82 -13.42 -6.68
CA GLY A 259 17.73 -12.25 -6.59
C GLY A 259 16.96 -10.93 -6.84
N ASP A 260 17.49 -9.69 -6.89
CA ASP A 260 18.81 -9.10 -6.58
C ASP A 260 18.54 -7.81 -5.79
N CYS A 261 18.22 -7.94 -4.50
CA CYS A 261 18.54 -6.94 -3.51
C CYS A 261 19.23 -7.72 -2.39
N PRO A 262 20.36 -7.25 -1.83
CA PRO A 262 20.95 -7.94 -0.70
C PRO A 262 19.93 -7.96 0.44
N VAL A 263 19.37 -9.14 0.72
CA VAL A 263 18.68 -9.38 1.99
C VAL A 263 19.77 -9.21 3.04
N PRO A 264 19.69 -8.23 3.95
CA PRO A 264 20.70 -8.10 4.98
C PRO A 264 20.70 -9.41 5.77
N SER A 265 21.79 -10.16 5.68
CA SER A 265 22.00 -11.30 6.55
C SER A 265 21.85 -10.80 7.98
N THR A 266 21.10 -11.55 8.77
CA THR A 266 20.96 -11.40 10.23
C THR A 266 22.21 -10.76 10.84
N MET A 267 22.04 -9.61 11.52
CA MET A 267 23.11 -8.96 12.26
C MET A 267 23.87 -10.04 13.06
N PRO A 268 25.19 -10.21 12.88
CA PRO A 268 25.94 -11.07 13.77
C PRO A 268 25.84 -10.44 15.16
N SER A 269 25.36 -11.24 16.10
CA SER A 269 25.44 -10.97 17.53
C SER A 269 26.85 -10.51 17.89
N GLY A 270 26.89 -9.44 18.70
CA GLY A 270 28.06 -8.65 19.09
C GLY A 270 29.44 -9.25 18.86
N VAL A 271 30.26 -8.54 18.07
CA VAL A 271 31.71 -8.65 18.17
C VAL A 271 32.21 -7.53 19.08
N SER A 272 32.88 -7.97 20.14
CA SER A 272 33.56 -7.20 21.18
C SER A 272 34.37 -6.02 20.64
N GLY A 273 34.40 -4.95 21.43
CA GLY A 273 34.90 -3.65 21.04
C GLY A 273 36.35 -3.61 20.57
N MET A 274 36.58 -2.73 19.59
CA MET A 274 37.86 -2.07 19.40
C MET A 274 37.66 -0.57 19.59
N ARG A 275 38.19 -0.06 20.69
CA ARG A 275 38.42 1.37 20.90
C ARG A 275 39.47 1.83 19.87
N LEU A 276 39.13 2.82 19.06
CA LEU A 276 40.12 3.62 18.36
C LEU A 276 40.04 5.05 18.88
N SER A 277 41.16 5.45 19.48
CA SER A 277 41.38 6.68 20.20
C SER A 277 41.23 7.92 19.34
N TRP A 278 40.69 8.95 19.98
CA TRP A 278 40.84 10.36 19.60
C TRP A 278 42.31 10.74 19.56
N LEU A 279 42.76 11.40 18.48
CA LEU A 279 43.73 12.51 18.49
C LEU A 279 43.92 13.05 17.05
N LEU A 280 43.44 14.29 16.85
CA LEU A 280 43.97 15.40 16.02
C LEU A 280 44.25 15.11 14.53
N VAL A 281 43.76 15.91 13.58
CA VAL A 281 44.24 17.28 13.31
C VAL A 281 43.11 18.17 12.78
N LEU A 282 42.93 19.31 13.45
CA LEU A 282 42.29 20.53 12.94
C LEU A 282 43.26 21.25 11.98
N ILE A 283 42.77 21.75 10.84
CA ILE A 283 42.98 23.13 10.33
C ILE A 283 41.96 23.38 9.19
N ILE A 284 41.17 24.44 9.39
CA ILE A 284 40.15 25.09 8.52
C ILE A 284 40.93 26.22 7.77
N PRO A 285 40.64 26.64 6.51
CA PRO A 285 39.42 27.41 6.22
C PRO A 285 38.76 27.35 4.83
N LEU A 286 37.42 27.51 4.90
CA LEU A 286 36.56 28.41 4.12
C LEU A 286 36.98 28.70 2.65
N TRP A 287 36.13 28.34 1.69
CA TRP A 287 35.54 29.27 0.69
C TRP A 287 34.50 28.57 -0.23
N GLN A 288 33.46 29.33 -0.56
CA GLN A 288 32.47 29.16 -1.64
C GLN A 288 31.18 28.37 -1.39
N LEU A 289 30.26 29.12 -0.79
CA LEU A 289 28.83 29.26 -1.13
C LEU A 289 28.59 29.57 -2.63
N LEU A 290 27.47 29.03 -3.15
CA LEU A 290 26.52 29.55 -4.17
C LEU A 290 26.56 29.05 -5.64
N SER A 291 25.31 28.72 -6.08
CA SER A 291 24.73 28.70 -7.45
C SER A 291 25.09 27.48 -8.30
N GLY A 292 24.24 26.83 -9.10
CA GLY A 292 22.92 27.00 -9.76
C GLY A 292 22.90 25.87 -10.82
N ASP A 293 21.84 25.22 -11.27
CA ASP A 293 20.43 25.55 -11.55
C ASP A 293 19.50 24.38 -11.17
#